data_AF-A0A7H4MQX1-F1
#
_entry.id   AF-A0A7H4MQX1-F1
#
_cell.length_a   1.000
_cell.length_b   1.000
_cell.length_c   1.000
_cell.angle_alpha   90.00
_cell.angle_beta   90.00
_cell.angle_gamma   90.00
#
_symmetry.space_group_name_H-M   'P 1'
#
loop_
_entity.id
_entity.type
_entity.pdbx_description
1 polymer ?
#
loop_
_entity_poly.entity_id
_entity_poly.type
_entity_poly.pdbx_seq_one_letter_code
_entity_poly.pdbx_strand_id
1 'polypeptide(L)'
;MDYHRFCRSFYSSSLRRVDGDIEHMLTFMRDVHRYTARQLGDERMWPLSMPCYIAPGQDIELAQYGTSNVGRLKTLYREGLKNRYGALMQTISGVHYNFSLPMAFWQAKCGVEDVESGKEAISAGYFRSIRNYYRFWLGDPLSVRRLAGDLLLVPARETNDAAF
;
A
#
# COMPACT_ATOMS: atom_id res chain seq x y z
N MET A 1 9.65 -3.27 -24.30
CA MET A 1 9.75 -2.84 -22.88
C MET A 1 9.74 -4.09 -22.04
N ASP A 2 10.82 -4.32 -21.30
CA ASP A 2 10.99 -5.53 -20.49
C ASP A 2 10.26 -5.33 -19.15
N TYR A 3 9.14 -6.03 -18.94
CA TYR A 3 8.26 -5.85 -17.78
C TYR A 3 8.75 -6.56 -16.51
N HIS A 4 9.94 -7.18 -16.56
CA HIS A 4 10.44 -8.09 -15.53
C HIS A 4 10.83 -7.44 -14.19
N ARG A 5 10.93 -6.10 -14.11
CA ARG A 5 11.56 -5.41 -12.95
C ARG A 5 10.64 -4.42 -12.26
N PHE A 6 9.37 -4.77 -12.11
CA PHE A 6 8.38 -3.85 -11.54
C PHE A 6 8.44 -3.73 -10.00
N CYS A 7 9.01 -4.70 -9.30
CA CYS A 7 8.94 -4.77 -7.83
C CYS A 7 10.31 -4.71 -7.14
N ARG A 8 11.04 -3.59 -7.25
CA ARG A 8 12.09 -3.30 -6.27
C ARG A 8 11.43 -2.86 -4.96
N SER A 9 11.73 -3.55 -3.87
CA SER A 9 11.24 -3.14 -2.55
C SER A 9 11.95 -1.86 -2.11
N PHE A 10 11.19 -0.77 -2.03
CA PHE A 10 11.65 0.46 -1.39
C PHE A 10 11.54 0.30 0.13
N TYR A 11 12.56 -0.30 0.73
CA TYR A 11 12.72 -0.27 2.18
C TYR A 11 13.63 0.90 2.57
N SER A 12 13.11 2.12 2.48
CA SER A 12 13.80 3.30 3.01
C SER A 12 13.26 3.64 4.39
N SER A 13 14.13 3.63 5.41
CA SER A 13 13.82 4.09 6.77
C SER A 13 13.31 5.54 6.78
N SER A 14 13.63 6.32 5.75
CA SER A 14 13.23 7.72 5.59
C SER A 14 11.72 7.89 5.32
N LEU A 15 11.03 6.88 4.80
CA LEU A 15 9.58 6.94 4.53
C LEU A 15 8.71 6.82 5.79
N ARG A 16 9.30 6.54 6.97
CA ARG A 16 8.60 6.49 8.27
C ARG A 16 8.64 7.80 9.05
N ARG A 17 9.25 8.85 8.51
CA ARG A 17 9.39 10.13 9.23
C ARG A 17 8.01 10.77 9.40
N VAL A 18 7.65 11.08 10.65
CA VAL A 18 6.46 11.85 10.99
C VAL A 18 6.75 13.32 10.75
N ASP A 19 5.81 14.02 10.13
CA ASP A 19 5.91 15.45 9.84
C ASP A 19 4.64 16.18 10.28
N GLY A 20 4.80 17.42 10.72
CA GLY A 20 3.70 18.30 11.13
C GLY A 20 3.30 19.30 10.04
N ASP A 21 4.12 19.47 9.00
CA ASP A 21 3.84 20.35 7.87
C ASP A 21 3.57 19.57 6.59
N ILE A 22 2.45 19.88 5.94
CA ILE A 22 1.98 19.19 4.74
C ILE A 22 2.88 19.52 3.54
N GLU A 23 3.29 20.78 3.39
CA GLU A 23 4.10 21.22 2.24
C GLU A 23 5.50 20.63 2.31
N HIS A 24 6.13 20.64 3.49
CA HIS A 24 7.41 19.99 3.70
C HIS A 24 7.32 18.48 3.45
N MET A 25 6.28 17.80 3.93
CA MET A 25 6.06 16.36 3.66
C MET A 25 5.93 16.07 2.16
N LEU A 26 5.12 16.85 1.43
CA LEU A 26 4.95 16.67 -0.02
C LEU A 26 6.23 16.97 -0.80
N THR A 27 6.99 17.98 -0.38
CA THR A 27 8.29 18.31 -0.96
C THR A 27 9.28 17.18 -0.74
N PHE A 28 9.38 16.66 0.48
CA PHE A 28 10.23 15.52 0.79
C PHE A 28 9.86 14.28 -0.04
N MET A 29 8.56 13.97 -0.15
CA MET A 29 8.10 12.87 -0.99
C MET A 29 8.51 13.07 -2.46
N ARG A 30 8.36 14.29 -2.99
CA ARG A 30 8.77 14.63 -4.36
C ARG A 30 10.27 14.46 -4.55
N ASP A 31 11.08 14.80 -3.57
CA ASP A 31 12.54 14.67 -3.65
C ASP A 31 12.99 13.21 -3.62
N VAL A 32 12.33 12.35 -2.84
CA VAL A 32 12.54 10.89 -2.91
C VAL A 32 12.21 10.37 -4.31
N HIS A 33 11.06 10.75 -4.88
CA HIS A 33 10.69 10.34 -6.25
C HIS A 33 11.71 10.81 -7.29
N ARG A 34 12.18 12.06 -7.20
CA ARG A 34 13.20 12.62 -8.10
C ARG A 34 14.54 11.91 -7.96
N TYR A 35 14.98 11.66 -6.73
CA TYR A 35 16.23 10.94 -6.47
C TYR A 35 16.16 9.53 -7.05
N THR A 36 15.11 8.78 -6.75
CA THR A 36 14.91 7.43 -7.28
C THR A 36 14.83 7.42 -8.80
N ALA A 37 14.07 8.33 -9.41
CA ALA A 37 13.97 8.42 -10.88
C ALA A 37 15.34 8.62 -11.56
N ARG A 38 16.29 9.30 -10.91
CA ARG A 38 17.66 9.47 -11.43
C ARG A 38 18.53 8.22 -11.28
N GLN A 39 18.21 7.33 -10.33
CA GLN A 39 18.98 6.11 -10.06
C GLN A 39 18.46 4.88 -10.81
N LEU A 40 17.30 4.98 -11.46
CA LEU A 40 16.64 3.88 -12.17
C LEU A 40 17.18 3.63 -13.58
N GLY A 41 18.07 4.48 -14.11
CA GLY A 41 18.59 4.36 -15.48
C GLY A 41 17.47 4.52 -16.51
N ASP A 42 17.27 3.51 -17.37
CA ASP A 42 16.21 3.49 -18.37
C ASP A 42 14.85 2.98 -17.82
N GLU A 43 14.82 2.46 -16.58
CA GLU A 43 13.58 2.04 -15.92
C GLU A 43 12.74 3.26 -15.48
N ARG A 44 11.41 3.10 -15.48
CA ARG A 44 10.46 4.16 -15.05
C ARG A 44 9.46 3.64 -14.03
N MET A 45 8.96 4.53 -13.19
CA MET A 45 7.86 4.23 -12.27
C MET A 45 6.53 4.20 -13.01
N TRP A 46 5.68 3.25 -12.67
CA TRP A 46 4.32 3.18 -13.20
C TRP A 46 3.38 4.09 -12.41
N PRO A 47 2.59 4.93 -13.07
CA PRO A 47 1.80 5.97 -12.39
C PRO A 47 0.42 5.49 -11.90
N LEU A 48 0.03 4.24 -12.18
CA LEU A 48 -1.31 3.72 -11.86
C LEU A 48 -1.24 2.67 -10.75
N SER A 49 -2.32 2.54 -9.98
CA SER A 49 -2.43 1.54 -8.91
C SER A 49 -2.46 0.11 -9.44
N MET A 50 -3.18 -0.11 -10.54
CA MET A 50 -3.28 -1.41 -11.20
C MET A 50 -2.10 -1.58 -12.17
N PRO A 51 -1.40 -2.73 -12.15
CA PRO A 51 -0.42 -3.05 -13.18
C PRO A 51 -1.10 -3.14 -14.56
N CYS A 52 -0.34 -2.92 -15.63
CA CYS A 52 -0.79 -3.28 -16.97
C CYS A 52 -0.90 -4.80 -17.13
N TYR A 53 -1.41 -5.26 -18.27
CA TYR A 53 -1.47 -6.68 -18.62
C TYR A 53 -0.10 -7.35 -18.41
N ILE A 54 -0.08 -8.35 -17.52
CA ILE A 54 1.06 -9.23 -17.27
C ILE A 54 0.65 -10.60 -17.83
N ALA A 55 1.47 -11.16 -18.71
CA ALA A 55 1.13 -12.41 -19.37
C ALA A 55 1.04 -13.56 -18.34
N PRO A 56 0.13 -14.54 -18.52
CA PRO A 56 0.11 -15.75 -17.70
C PRO A 56 1.46 -16.47 -17.83
N GLY A 57 2.13 -16.72 -16.71
CA GLY A 57 3.47 -17.34 -16.69
C GLY A 57 4.65 -16.37 -16.68
N GLN A 58 4.42 -15.06 -16.67
CA GLN A 58 5.49 -14.09 -16.48
C GLN A 58 5.95 -14.12 -15.01
N ASP A 59 7.17 -14.60 -14.79
CA ASP A 59 7.70 -14.78 -13.44
C ASP A 59 8.08 -13.42 -12.84
N ILE A 60 7.22 -12.94 -11.94
CA ILE A 60 7.53 -11.77 -11.10
C ILE A 60 8.57 -12.20 -10.07
N GLU A 61 9.77 -11.64 -10.19
CA GLU A 61 10.84 -11.85 -9.23
C GLU A 61 10.41 -11.32 -7.86
N LEU A 62 10.51 -12.17 -6.84
CA LEU A 62 10.24 -11.76 -5.46
C LEU A 62 11.34 -10.84 -4.96
N ALA A 63 10.97 -9.85 -4.14
CA ALA A 63 11.94 -8.96 -3.53
C ALA A 63 12.95 -9.74 -2.68
N GLN A 64 14.24 -9.56 -2.99
CA GLN A 64 15.35 -10.22 -2.32
C GLN A 64 15.91 -9.33 -1.19
N TYR A 65 16.04 -9.87 0.02
CA TYR A 65 16.52 -9.15 1.21
C TYR A 65 17.87 -9.66 1.74
N GLY A 66 18.65 -10.32 0.87
CA GLY A 66 19.94 -10.91 1.22
C GLY A 66 19.83 -12.23 2.01
N THR A 67 20.95 -12.67 2.60
CA THR A 67 21.10 -14.01 3.21
C THR A 67 20.84 -14.05 4.72
N SER A 68 20.62 -12.91 5.37
CA SER A 68 20.30 -12.86 6.81
C SER A 68 19.00 -13.61 7.13
N ASN A 69 18.87 -14.15 8.34
CA ASN A 69 17.65 -14.88 8.74
C ASN A 69 16.38 -14.02 8.60
N VAL A 70 16.46 -12.74 8.95
CA VAL A 70 15.35 -11.78 8.78
C VAL A 70 15.06 -11.53 7.31
N GLY A 71 16.10 -11.43 6.47
CA GLY A 71 15.95 -11.27 5.02
C GLY A 71 15.28 -12.48 4.37
N ARG A 72 15.78 -13.69 4.68
CA ARG A 72 15.21 -14.97 4.20
C ARG A 72 13.76 -15.14 4.63
N LEU A 73 13.42 -14.78 5.87
CA LEU A 73 12.03 -14.81 6.35
C LEU A 73 11.13 -13.85 5.56
N LYS A 74 11.61 -12.63 5.24
CA LYS A 74 10.86 -11.66 4.42
C LYS A 74 10.65 -12.12 2.98
N THR A 75 11.61 -12.84 2.40
CA THR A 75 11.47 -13.45 1.08
C THR A 75 10.47 -14.61 1.13
N LEU A 76 10.62 -15.52 2.09
CA LEU A 76 9.72 -16.67 2.29
C LEU A 76 8.27 -16.24 2.53
N TYR A 77 8.05 -15.16 3.29
CA TYR A 77 6.73 -14.58 3.47
C TYR A 77 6.07 -14.17 2.14
N ARG A 78 6.84 -13.57 1.22
CA ARG A 78 6.35 -13.17 -0.11
C ARG A 78 6.10 -14.37 -1.02
N GLU A 79 6.90 -15.41 -0.90
CA GLU A 79 6.66 -16.68 -1.59
C GLU A 79 5.33 -17.31 -1.14
N GLY A 80 5.06 -17.29 0.16
CA GLY A 80 3.76 -17.72 0.70
C GLY A 80 2.58 -16.90 0.17
N LEU A 81 2.73 -15.58 0.01
CA LEU A 81 1.70 -14.72 -0.58
C LEU A 81 1.51 -14.99 -2.08
N LYS A 82 2.59 -15.19 -2.84
CA LYS A 82 2.54 -15.58 -4.26
C LYS A 82 1.75 -16.88 -4.43
N ASN A 83 2.00 -17.88 -3.58
CA ASN A 83 1.35 -19.19 -3.67
C ASN A 83 -0.14 -19.16 -3.27
N ARG A 84 -0.56 -18.24 -2.39
CA ARG A 84 -1.96 -18.16 -1.93
C ARG A 84 -2.84 -17.26 -2.78
N TYR A 85 -2.32 -16.12 -3.24
CA TYR A 85 -3.11 -15.07 -3.89
C TYR A 85 -2.67 -14.76 -5.32
N GLY A 86 -1.62 -15.41 -5.80
CA GLY A 86 -0.99 -15.12 -7.08
C GLY A 86 -0.04 -13.92 -6.99
N ALA A 87 0.98 -13.91 -7.84
CA ALA A 87 1.95 -12.81 -7.90
C ALA A 87 1.32 -11.49 -8.38
N LEU A 88 0.30 -11.56 -9.25
CA LEU A 88 -0.36 -10.39 -9.84
C LEU A 88 -1.06 -9.52 -8.79
N MET A 89 -1.72 -10.11 -7.79
CA MET A 89 -2.39 -9.34 -6.74
C MET A 89 -1.39 -8.57 -5.86
N GLN A 90 -0.14 -9.03 -5.79
CA GLN A 90 0.92 -8.41 -5.00
C GLN A 90 1.60 -7.23 -5.73
N THR A 91 1.32 -7.02 -7.02
CA THR A 91 1.86 -5.87 -7.79
C THR A 91 0.95 -4.65 -7.77
N ILE A 92 -0.25 -4.78 -7.19
CA ILE A 92 -1.15 -3.64 -6.96
C ILE A 92 -0.49 -2.69 -5.97
N SER A 93 -0.36 -1.43 -6.37
CA SER A 93 0.25 -0.38 -5.56
C SER A 93 -0.79 0.59 -4.99
N GLY A 94 -0.54 1.10 -3.79
CA GLY A 94 -1.43 2.03 -3.10
C GLY A 94 -0.66 3.00 -2.20
N VAL A 95 -1.34 4.07 -1.78
CA VAL A 95 -0.77 5.09 -0.88
C VAL A 95 -1.34 4.89 0.52
N HIS A 96 -0.47 4.80 1.52
CA HIS A 96 -0.88 4.70 2.92
C HIS A 96 -0.74 6.06 3.59
N TYR A 97 -1.85 6.61 4.07
CA TYR A 97 -1.87 7.86 4.83
C TYR A 97 -1.84 7.56 6.33
N ASN A 98 -0.77 7.97 7.00
CA ASN A 98 -0.62 7.83 8.44
C ASN A 98 -0.88 9.19 9.10
N PHE A 99 -1.82 9.23 10.05
CA PHE A 99 -2.13 10.46 10.78
C PHE A 99 -2.27 10.19 12.27
N SER A 100 -1.95 11.20 13.07
CA SER A 100 -2.14 11.20 14.52
C SER A 100 -2.66 12.56 14.96
N LEU A 101 -3.51 12.57 15.99
CA LEU A 101 -4.02 13.80 16.60
C LEU A 101 -3.05 14.28 17.70
N PRO A 102 -2.83 15.60 17.83
CA PRO A 102 -1.94 16.16 18.84
C PRO A 102 -2.48 15.91 20.26
N MET A 103 -1.58 15.85 21.24
CA MET A 103 -1.98 15.59 22.64
C MET A 103 -2.96 16.64 23.19
N ALA A 104 -2.83 17.90 22.75
CA ALA A 104 -3.73 18.99 23.11
C ALA A 104 -5.21 18.67 22.81
N PHE A 105 -5.50 17.91 21.74
CA PHE A 105 -6.85 17.46 21.43
C PHE A 105 -7.40 16.49 22.49
N TRP A 106 -6.56 15.54 22.92
CA TRP A 106 -6.94 14.53 23.91
C TRP A 106 -7.04 15.12 25.32
N GLN A 107 -6.16 16.07 25.66
CA GLN A 107 -6.24 16.89 26.87
C GLN A 107 -7.57 17.63 26.94
N ALA A 108 -7.94 18.37 25.88
CA ALA A 108 -9.18 19.15 25.86
C ALA A 108 -10.44 18.26 25.90
N LYS A 109 -10.41 17.08 25.27
CA LYS A 109 -11.58 16.21 25.13
C LYS A 109 -11.80 15.27 26.30
N CYS A 110 -10.71 14.71 26.85
CA CYS A 110 -10.76 13.62 27.82
C CYS A 110 -10.11 13.97 29.16
N GLY A 111 -9.54 15.18 29.31
CA GLY A 111 -8.86 15.60 30.55
C GLY A 111 -7.61 14.78 30.87
N VAL A 112 -7.02 14.14 29.85
CA VAL A 112 -5.84 13.29 29.98
C VAL A 112 -4.60 14.16 30.21
N GLU A 113 -3.79 13.85 31.21
CA GLU A 113 -2.55 14.59 31.47
C GLU A 113 -1.38 14.11 30.59
N ASP A 114 -1.23 12.79 30.39
CA ASP A 114 -0.14 12.17 29.63
C ASP A 114 -0.58 10.99 28.73
N VAL A 115 0.30 10.56 27.82
CA VAL A 115 0.01 9.48 26.84
C VAL A 115 -0.34 8.17 27.55
N GLU A 116 0.34 7.86 28.65
CA GLU A 116 0.23 6.56 29.32
C GLU A 116 -1.04 6.47 30.18
N SER A 117 -1.38 7.51 30.97
CA SER A 117 -2.64 7.54 31.71
C SER A 117 -3.86 7.59 30.78
N GLY A 118 -3.73 8.27 29.64
CA GLY A 118 -4.81 8.43 28.67
C GLY A 118 -4.87 7.38 27.57
N LYS A 119 -4.01 6.35 27.62
CA LYS A 119 -3.87 5.37 26.53
C LYS A 119 -5.19 4.72 26.15
N GLU A 120 -6.03 4.38 27.14
CA GLU A 120 -7.35 3.79 26.91
C GLU A 120 -8.29 4.79 26.19
N ALA A 121 -8.33 6.04 26.64
CA ALA A 121 -9.16 7.08 26.04
C ALA A 121 -8.72 7.40 24.60
N ILE A 122 -7.41 7.50 24.37
CA ILE A 122 -6.81 7.71 23.04
C ILE A 122 -7.15 6.53 22.12
N SER A 123 -6.94 5.29 22.60
CA SER A 123 -7.25 4.07 21.83
C SER A 123 -8.73 3.99 21.48
N ALA A 124 -9.63 4.23 22.45
CA ALA A 124 -11.07 4.26 22.23
C ALA A 124 -11.46 5.35 21.21
N GLY A 125 -10.78 6.50 21.26
CA GLY A 125 -10.94 7.58 20.29
C GLY A 125 -10.56 7.18 18.87
N TYR A 126 -9.39 6.56 18.67
CA TYR A 126 -8.99 6.06 17.35
C TYR A 126 -9.89 4.93 16.85
N PHE A 127 -10.31 4.01 17.72
CA PHE A 127 -11.29 2.98 17.34
C PHE A 127 -12.63 3.59 16.90
N ARG A 128 -13.05 4.71 17.52
CA ARG A 128 -14.23 5.46 17.08
C ARG A 128 -14.01 6.06 15.68
N SER A 129 -12.84 6.65 15.42
CA SER A 129 -12.49 7.16 14.09
C SER A 129 -12.49 6.06 13.03
N ILE A 130 -11.94 4.88 13.35
CA ILE A 130 -11.97 3.71 12.46
C ILE A 130 -13.43 3.31 12.17
N ARG A 131 -14.28 3.14 13.19
CA ARG A 131 -15.69 2.81 12.97
C ARG A 131 -16.42 3.83 12.11
N ASN A 132 -16.14 5.12 12.30
CA ASN A 132 -16.72 6.18 11.49
C ASN A 132 -16.21 6.12 10.04
N TYR A 133 -14.93 5.84 9.83
CA TYR A 133 -14.36 5.63 8.50
C TYR A 133 -15.09 4.51 7.76
N TYR A 134 -15.26 3.34 8.39
CA TYR A 134 -16.02 2.23 7.79
C TYR A 134 -17.48 2.63 7.48
N ARG A 135 -18.15 3.35 8.38
CA ARG A 135 -19.54 3.77 8.20
C ARG A 135 -19.77 4.72 7.04
N PHE A 136 -18.96 5.76 6.94
CA PHE A 136 -19.17 6.80 5.92
C PHE A 136 -18.48 6.48 4.60
N TRP A 137 -17.38 5.74 4.62
CA TRP A 137 -16.56 5.54 3.43
C TRP A 137 -16.86 4.24 2.70
N LEU A 138 -17.26 3.18 3.41
CA LEU A 138 -17.62 1.88 2.81
C LEU A 138 -19.14 1.64 2.76
N GLY A 139 -19.92 2.45 3.48
CA GLY A 139 -21.38 2.42 3.45
C GLY A 139 -22.01 3.24 2.32
N ASP A 140 -21.23 4.08 1.63
CA ASP A 140 -21.68 4.85 0.47
C ASP A 140 -21.45 4.04 -0.83
N PRO A 141 -22.50 3.72 -1.62
CA PRO A 141 -22.36 3.04 -2.90
C PRO A 141 -21.48 3.77 -3.92
N LEU A 142 -21.27 5.08 -3.76
CA LEU A 142 -20.50 5.91 -4.70
C LEU A 142 -18.97 5.80 -4.52
N SER A 143 -18.49 5.56 -3.30
CA SER A 143 -17.05 5.42 -3.03
C SER A 143 -16.49 4.08 -3.50
N VAL A 144 -17.27 3.00 -3.44
CA VAL A 144 -16.86 1.67 -3.92
C VAL A 144 -16.73 1.63 -5.46
N ARG A 145 -17.60 2.34 -6.19
CA ARG A 145 -17.57 2.38 -7.66
C ARG A 145 -16.34 3.11 -8.23
N ARG A 146 -15.71 3.99 -7.47
CA ARG A 146 -14.53 4.76 -7.94
C ARG A 146 -13.23 3.95 -7.91
N LEU A 147 -13.16 2.88 -7.12
CA LEU A 147 -12.05 1.92 -7.10
C LEU A 147 -12.29 0.72 -8.02
N ALA A 148 -13.55 0.45 -8.38
CA ALA A 148 -13.95 -0.62 -9.30
C ALA A 148 -13.99 -0.18 -10.77
N GLY A 149 -13.27 0.88 -11.14
CA GLY A 149 -12.96 1.16 -12.54
C GLY A 149 -11.90 0.16 -13.02
N ASP A 150 -12.36 -0.84 -13.78
CA ASP A 150 -11.58 -1.87 -14.50
C ASP A 150 -10.97 -3.03 -13.67
N LEU A 151 -11.69 -3.54 -12.67
CA LEU A 151 -11.38 -4.83 -12.03
C LEU A 151 -12.33 -5.93 -12.51
N LEU A 152 -12.20 -6.31 -13.79
CA LEU A 152 -12.66 -7.62 -14.24
C LEU A 152 -11.47 -8.60 -14.08
N LEU A 153 -11.15 -8.94 -12.83
CA LEU A 153 -10.50 -10.24 -12.54
C LEU A 153 -11.58 -11.34 -12.62
N VAL A 154 -12.24 -11.43 -13.76
CA VAL A 154 -12.90 -12.68 -14.16
C VAL A 154 -11.83 -13.41 -14.95
N PRO A 155 -11.34 -14.58 -14.51
CA PRO A 155 -10.57 -15.41 -15.40
C PRO A 155 -11.45 -15.65 -16.62
N ALA A 156 -10.96 -15.32 -17.81
CA ALA A 156 -11.62 -15.70 -19.05
C ALA A 156 -11.85 -17.21 -18.98
N ARG A 157 -13.07 -17.63 -18.64
CA ARG A 157 -13.53 -18.97 -18.99
C ARG A 157 -13.55 -18.96 -20.50
N GLU A 158 -12.69 -19.78 -21.09
CA GLU A 158 -12.76 -20.11 -22.50
C GLU A 158 -14.22 -20.43 -22.83
N THR A 159 -14.82 -19.57 -23.66
CA THR A 159 -16.03 -19.87 -24.39
C THR A 159 -15.64 -20.95 -25.41
N ASN A 160 -15.75 -22.21 -25.02
CA ASN A 160 -15.80 -23.30 -25.98
C ASN A 160 -17.26 -23.46 -26.42
N ASP A 161 -17.68 -22.64 -27.37
CA ASP A 161 -18.77 -22.99 -28.28
C ASP A 161 -18.19 -23.91 -29.36
N ALA A 162 -18.47 -25.20 -29.24
CA ALA A 162 -18.67 -26.10 -30.37
C ALA A 162 -19.96 -26.86 -30.02
N ALA A 163 -21.13 -26.67 -30.65
CA ALA A 163 -21.41 -26.74 -32.07
C ALA A 163 -20.80 -28.00 -32.71
N PHE A 164 -21.21 -29.18 -32.22
CA PHE A 164 -21.94 -30.22 -32.96
C PHE A 164 -22.30 -31.38 -32.01
#